data_AF-A0A3M6UA38-F1
#
_entry.id   AF-A0A3M6UA38-F1
#
_cell.length_a   1.000
_cell.length_b   1.000
_cell.length_c   1.000
_cell.angle_alpha   90.00
_cell.angle_beta   90.00
_cell.angle_gamma   90.00
#
_symmetry.space_group_name_H-M   'P 1'
#
loop_
_entity.id
_entity.type
_entity.pdbx_description
1 polymer ?
#
loop_
_entity_poly.entity_id
_entity_poly.type
_entity_poly.pdbx_seq_one_letter_code
_entity_poly.pdbx_strand_id
1 'polypeptide(L)'
;MSAWDRVNEFKDQCLTTVSGNLRYDACRKTLSKIKSSVKKHVSSIEHIKALENIKKSKKIKISRILQKQAEEQKDPHYLKT
;
A
#
# COMPACT_ATOMS: atom_id res chain seq x y z
N MET A 1 -3.31 7.80 23.54
CA MET A 1 -3.30 7.07 22.26
C MET A 1 -2.18 7.59 21.38
N SER A 2 -1.21 6.72 21.09
CA SER A 2 -0.01 6.99 20.32
C SER A 2 -0.31 7.05 18.81
N ALA A 3 0.66 7.50 18.01
CA ALA A 3 0.56 7.41 16.55
C ALA A 3 0.58 5.94 16.09
N TRP A 4 1.28 5.07 16.82
CA TRP A 4 1.36 3.64 16.52
C TRP A 4 0.02 2.94 16.76
N ASP A 5 -0.70 3.30 17.84
CA ASP A 5 -2.05 2.79 18.12
C ASP A 5 -3.02 3.10 16.97
N ARG A 6 -2.85 4.26 16.33
CA ARG A 6 -3.64 4.68 15.17
C ARG A 6 -3.28 3.89 13.91
N VAL A 7 -2.00 3.65 13.67
CA VAL A 7 -1.57 2.79 12.56
C VAL A 7 -2.20 1.40 12.70
N ASN A 8 -2.25 0.86 13.92
CA ASN A 8 -2.88 -0.43 14.18
C ASN A 8 -4.41 -0.40 13.99
N GLU A 9 -5.09 0.65 14.47
CA GLU A 9 -6.55 0.84 14.29
C GLU A 9 -6.94 0.96 12.79
N PHE A 10 -6.05 1.50 11.96
CA PHE A 10 -6.27 1.77 10.53
C PHE A 10 -5.25 1.06 9.63
N LYS A 11 -4.92 -0.21 9.93
CA LYS A 11 -3.87 -0.99 9.23
C LYS A 11 -4.03 -1.04 7.70
N ASP A 12 -5.27 -1.04 7.20
CA ASP A 12 -5.57 -1.12 5.77
C ASP A 12 -5.46 0.23 5.03
N GLN A 13 -5.10 1.30 5.74
CA GLN A 13 -5.12 2.68 5.23
C GLN A 13 -3.75 3.18 4.76
N CYS A 14 -2.74 2.31 4.64
CA CYS A 14 -1.37 2.66 4.21
C CYS A 14 -0.77 3.81 5.05
N LEU A 15 -0.87 3.67 6.38
CA LEU A 15 -0.36 4.66 7.33
C LEU A 15 1.01 4.25 7.86
N THR A 16 1.83 5.25 8.16
CA THR A 16 3.05 5.11 8.94
C THR A 16 3.17 6.26 9.93
N THR A 17 4.08 6.14 10.90
CA THR A 17 4.36 7.18 11.87
C THR A 17 5.61 7.97 11.46
N VAL A 18 5.53 9.29 11.43
CA VAL A 18 6.69 10.17 11.19
C VAL A 18 6.69 11.29 12.23
N SER A 19 7.76 11.39 13.01
CA SER A 19 7.96 12.44 14.03
C SER A 19 6.74 12.66 14.94
N GLY A 20 6.11 11.57 15.39
CA GLY A 20 4.94 11.62 16.28
C GLY A 20 3.58 11.91 15.60
N ASN A 21 3.57 12.11 14.28
CA ASN A 21 2.38 12.30 13.44
C ASN A 21 2.11 11.08 12.55
N LEU A 22 0.95 11.09 11.87
CA LEU A 22 0.57 10.07 10.90
C LEU A 22 0.88 10.52 9.48
N ARG A 23 1.63 9.71 8.75
CA ARG A 23 1.86 9.85 7.32
C ARG A 23 0.98 8.86 6.56
N TYR A 24 0.27 9.37 5.57
CA TYR A 24 -0.62 8.63 4.69
C TYR A 24 0.13 8.41 3.38
N ASP A 25 0.83 7.29 3.22
CA ASP A 25 1.69 7.08 2.06
C ASP A 25 0.91 7.01 0.74
N ALA A 26 -0.38 6.69 0.81
CA ALA A 26 -1.26 6.70 -0.34
C ALA A 26 -1.38 8.09 -0.99
N CYS A 27 -1.67 9.11 -0.18
CA CYS A 27 -1.91 10.47 -0.65
C CYS A 27 -0.73 11.41 -0.36
N ARG A 28 0.37 10.90 0.22
CA ARG A 28 1.59 11.62 0.64
C ARG A 28 1.31 12.80 1.59
N LYS A 29 0.25 12.72 2.40
CA LYS A 29 -0.10 13.74 3.39
C LYS A 29 0.38 13.33 4.79
N THR A 30 0.79 14.31 5.59
CA THR A 30 1.09 14.12 7.01
C THR A 30 0.05 14.87 7.82
N LEU A 31 -0.68 14.18 8.70
CA LEU A 31 -1.73 14.76 9.52
C LEU A 31 -1.59 14.36 10.99
N SER A 32 -2.31 15.08 11.83
CA SER A 32 -2.40 14.80 13.27
C SER A 32 -3.02 13.42 13.54
N LYS A 33 -2.60 12.81 14.65
CA LYS A 33 -3.10 11.52 15.16
C LYS A 33 -4.49 11.58 15.83
N ILE A 34 -5.17 12.72 15.77
CA ILE A 34 -6.51 12.92 16.34
C ILE A 34 -7.54 12.03 15.61
N LYS A 35 -8.33 11.24 16.35
CA LYS A 35 -9.28 10.25 15.78
C LYS A 35 -10.21 10.83 14.72
N SER A 36 -10.83 11.97 15.03
CA SER A 36 -11.79 12.63 14.14
C SER A 36 -11.13 13.09 12.83
N SER A 37 -9.91 13.63 12.93
CA SER A 37 -9.12 14.03 11.77
C SER A 37 -8.76 12.84 10.89
N VAL A 38 -8.31 11.74 11.51
CA VAL A 38 -8.01 10.48 10.80
C VAL A 38 -9.25 9.95 10.10
N LYS A 39 -10.38 9.81 10.82
CA LYS A 39 -11.65 9.35 10.25
C LYS A 39 -12.09 10.23 9.06
N LYS A 40 -12.05 11.54 9.23
CA LYS A 40 -12.41 12.49 8.16
C LYS A 40 -11.51 12.32 6.94
N HIS A 41 -10.22 12.11 7.16
CA HIS A 41 -9.26 11.95 6.07
C HIS A 41 -9.44 10.62 5.32
N VAL A 42 -9.57 9.50 6.03
CA VAL A 42 -9.72 8.18 5.39
C VAL A 42 -11.02 8.04 4.62
N SER A 43 -12.06 8.80 5.00
CA SER A 43 -13.32 8.89 4.26
C SER A 43 -13.28 9.88 3.07
N SER A 44 -12.19 10.62 2.87
CA SER A 44 -12.08 11.56 1.75
C SER A 44 -11.94 10.82 0.41
N ILE A 45 -12.62 11.34 -0.62
CA ILE A 45 -12.55 10.83 -2.00
C ILE A 45 -11.08 10.79 -2.49
N GLU A 46 -10.28 11.78 -2.14
CA GLU A 46 -8.86 11.81 -2.51
C GLU A 46 -8.11 10.59 -1.96
N HIS A 47 -8.33 10.25 -0.69
CA HIS A 47 -7.65 9.14 -0.03
C HIS A 47 -8.13 7.79 -0.56
N ILE A 48 -9.45 7.65 -0.78
CA ILE A 48 -10.04 6.43 -1.36
C ILE A 48 -9.44 6.17 -2.74
N LYS A 49 -9.42 7.17 -3.63
CA LYS A 49 -8.83 7.04 -4.97
C LYS A 49 -7.34 6.70 -4.91
N ALA A 50 -6.60 7.32 -4.01
CA ALA A 50 -5.18 7.03 -3.82
C ALA A 50 -4.94 5.58 -3.38
N LEU A 51 -5.75 5.07 -2.44
CA LEU A 51 -5.70 3.68 -2.01
C LEU A 51 -6.03 2.69 -3.12
N GLU A 52 -7.07 2.97 -3.91
CA GLU A 52 -7.42 2.14 -5.07
C GLU A 52 -6.29 2.06 -6.09
N ASN A 53 -5.63 3.19 -6.37
CA ASN A 53 -4.50 3.24 -7.30
C ASN A 53 -3.30 2.42 -6.80
N ILE A 54 -3.03 2.44 -5.50
CA ILE A 54 -1.99 1.59 -4.90
C ILE A 54 -2.36 0.11 -5.04
N LYS A 55 -3.61 -0.26 -4.74
CA LYS A 55 -4.07 -1.66 -4.87
C LYS A 55 -3.97 -2.15 -6.32
N LYS A 56 -4.41 -1.34 -7.28
CA LYS A 56 -4.30 -1.64 -8.72
C LYS A 56 -2.85 -1.78 -9.15
N SER A 57 -1.97 -0.86 -8.73
CA SER A 57 -0.54 -0.92 -9.06
C SER A 57 0.15 -2.15 -8.49
N LYS A 58 -0.16 -2.52 -7.24
CA LYS A 58 0.37 -3.76 -6.61
C LYS A 58 -0.10 -5.01 -7.37
N LYS A 59 -1.38 -5.08 -7.76
CA LYS A 59 -1.93 -6.20 -8.54
C LYS A 59 -1.19 -6.36 -9.87
N ILE A 60 -1.01 -5.26 -10.62
CA ILE A 60 -0.29 -5.27 -11.90
C ILE A 60 1.16 -5.75 -11.71
N LYS A 61 1.84 -5.29 -10.66
CA LYS A 61 3.22 -5.69 -10.36
C LYS A 61 3.33 -7.20 -10.09
N ILE A 62 2.45 -7.74 -9.25
CA ILE A 62 2.44 -9.19 -8.94
C ILE A 62 2.14 -10.02 -10.18
N SER A 63 1.12 -9.64 -10.96
CA SER A 63 0.78 -10.34 -12.21
C SER A 63 1.96 -10.40 -13.19
N ARG A 64 2.72 -9.30 -13.34
CA ARG A 64 3.92 -9.28 -14.19
C ARG A 64 5.04 -10.19 -13.68
N ILE A 65 5.25 -10.26 -12.38
CA ILE A 65 6.27 -11.15 -11.79
C ILE A 65 5.90 -12.61 -12.04
N LEU A 66 4.64 -12.98 -11.81
CA LEU A 66 4.15 -14.34 -12.06
C LEU A 66 4.23 -14.74 -13.53
N GLN A 67 3.95 -13.81 -14.45
CA GLN A 67 4.08 -14.06 -15.89
C GLN A 67 5.54 -14.37 -16.27
N LYS A 68 6.50 -13.57 -15.81
CA LYS A 68 7.93 -13.80 -16.07
C LYS A 68 8.39 -15.16 -15.55
N GLN A 69 7.99 -15.54 -14.34
CA GLN A 69 8.32 -16.86 -13.77
C GLN A 69 7.75 -18.02 -14.60
N ALA A 70 6.54 -17.86 -15.16
CA ALA A 70 5.92 -18.87 -16.01
C ALA A 70 6.56 -18.97 -17.41
N GLU A 71 7.12 -17.88 -17.93
CA GLU A 71 7.90 -17.86 -19.17
C GLU A 71 9.28 -18.50 -18.98
N GLU A 72 9.96 -18.20 -17.87
CA GLU A 72 11.27 -18.80 -17.53
C GLU A 72 11.19 -20.32 -17.29
N GLN A 73 10.06 -20.83 -16.75
CA GLN A 73 9.85 -22.27 -16.60
C GLN A 73 9.46 -22.99 -17.91
N LYS A 74 9.17 -22.27 -19.00
CA LYS A 74 8.77 -22.84 -20.28
C LYS A 74 9.93 -23.08 -21.25
N ASP A 75 11.16 -22.70 -20.92
CA ASP A 75 12.35 -23.00 -21.72
C ASP A 75 13.01 -24.30 -21.25
N PRO A 76 12.87 -25.44 -21.96
CA PRO A 76 13.45 -26.72 -21.56
C PRO A 76 14.85 -26.94 -22.18
N HIS A 77 15.50 -25.92 -22.74
CA HIS A 77 16.69 -26.14 -23.59
C HIS A 77 18.01 -26.18 -22.80
N TYR A 78 18.04 -26.92 -21.69
CA TYR A 78 19.30 -27.22 -20.99
C TYR A 78 19.35 -28.62 -20.38
N LEU A 79 19.04 -29.65 -21.17
CA LEU A 79 19.54 -31.01 -20.92
C LEU A 79 19.69 -31.75 -22.26
N LYS A 80 20.63 -31.26 -23.08
CA LYS A 80 21.16 -32.02 -24.20
C LYS A 80 22.59 -31.57 -24.53
N THR A 81 23.54 -32.08 -23.75
CA THR A 81 24.93 -32.34 -24.14
C THR A 81 25.42 -33.50 -23.31
#